data_AF-A0A7C7RHD3-F1
#
_entry.id   AF-A0A7C7RHD3-F1
#
_cell.length_a   1.000
_cell.length_b   1.000
_cell.length_c   1.000
_cell.angle_alpha   90.00
_cell.angle_beta   90.00
_cell.angle_gamma   90.00
#
_symmetry.space_group_name_H-M   'P 1'
#
loop_
_entity.id
_entity.type
_entity.pdbx_description
1 polymer ?
#
loop_
_entity_poly.entity_id
_entity_poly.type
_entity_poly.pdbx_seq_one_letter_code
_entity_poly.pdbx_strand_id
1 'polypeptide(L)'
;MLNSRRKAEPNRSSLRTSRDRIYPICIRWHKCRLCTYLKWGFPYYVVIISSLLLGGCGYHLPVPGYPGLPNVKVVSRDRVAQLPFKEIRARWMVWFAVPNPLFRETDQKALPLLRSANIELVQVSAILFGEEMIDAWIKEACRRDTATLSTYEEVRKEYQEKHHPDKWLRIRLDLQSEFAEPSTDPELWTIYLEDEQGVMYEPVFIKKGNPVVEHREIPPIYPYREEPIIITRIIRIVDLYFPRVTFFGRSLLEDTGSLKLVFSRNREIVGEGKWVFQ
;
A
#
# COMPACT_ATOMS: atom_id res chain seq x y z
N MET A 1 14.16 -42.09 -59.56
CA MET A 1 13.25 -43.24 -59.70
C MET A 1 12.19 -43.16 -58.61
N LEU A 2 10.92 -43.14 -59.04
CA LEU A 2 9.66 -43.62 -58.40
C LEU A 2 9.47 -43.36 -56.88
N ASN A 3 8.53 -42.48 -56.48
CA ASN A 3 7.09 -42.76 -56.22
C ASN A 3 6.89 -43.85 -55.14
N SER A 4 6.03 -43.76 -54.11
CA SER A 4 4.71 -43.12 -54.03
C SER A 4 4.08 -43.32 -52.63
N ARG A 5 3.29 -42.33 -52.17
CA ARG A 5 1.92 -42.40 -51.52
C ARG A 5 1.77 -43.19 -50.18
N ARG A 6 0.89 -42.85 -49.22
CA ARG A 6 -0.48 -42.27 -49.16
C ARG A 6 -0.67 -41.60 -47.78
N LYS A 7 -1.18 -40.36 -47.66
CA LYS A 7 -2.60 -39.93 -47.47
C LYS A 7 -3.37 -40.64 -46.33
N ALA A 8 -3.80 -39.89 -45.31
CA ALA A 8 -5.22 -39.68 -44.94
C ALA A 8 -5.38 -38.84 -43.63
N GLU A 9 -5.80 -37.57 -43.76
CA GLU A 9 -6.84 -36.96 -42.88
C GLU A 9 -8.24 -37.38 -43.45
N PRO A 10 -9.44 -37.03 -42.92
CA PRO A 10 -9.83 -36.08 -41.85
C PRO A 10 -11.04 -36.51 -40.96
N ASN A 11 -11.39 -35.70 -39.94
CA ASN A 11 -12.75 -35.18 -39.62
C ASN A 11 -12.79 -34.68 -38.16
N ARG A 12 -13.00 -33.38 -37.86
CA ARG A 12 -14.23 -32.55 -37.96
C ARG A 12 -15.45 -33.11 -37.23
N SER A 13 -15.78 -32.49 -36.11
CA SER A 13 -17.12 -31.96 -35.76
C SER A 13 -16.95 -31.04 -34.54
N SER A 14 -17.10 -29.71 -34.62
CA SER A 14 -18.28 -28.88 -34.88
C SER A 14 -19.34 -28.91 -33.77
N LEU A 15 -19.49 -27.79 -33.07
CA LEU A 15 -20.76 -27.18 -32.58
C LEU A 15 -20.36 -25.82 -31.95
N ARG A 16 -20.40 -24.69 -32.66
CA ARG A 16 -21.53 -23.80 -33.02
C ARG A 16 -22.29 -23.17 -31.84
N THR A 17 -22.38 -21.84 -31.93
CA THR A 17 -23.45 -20.90 -31.47
C THR A 17 -23.59 -20.72 -29.95
N SER A 18 -23.70 -19.51 -29.37
CA SER A 18 -24.60 -18.38 -29.67
C SER A 18 -24.11 -17.17 -28.85
N ARG A 19 -23.94 -15.97 -29.43
CA ARG A 19 -24.84 -14.81 -29.23
C ARG A 19 -25.50 -14.74 -27.85
N ASP A 20 -25.12 -13.76 -27.02
CA ASP A 20 -25.90 -12.54 -26.76
C ASP A 20 -25.55 -11.86 -25.41
N ARG A 21 -25.58 -10.52 -25.45
CA ARG A 21 -25.95 -9.56 -24.38
C ARG A 21 -24.93 -9.17 -23.30
N ILE A 22 -24.36 -7.99 -23.59
CA ILE A 22 -24.31 -6.80 -22.71
C ILE A 22 -25.55 -6.72 -21.79
N TYR A 23 -25.35 -6.56 -20.47
CA TYR A 23 -25.94 -5.55 -19.57
C TYR A 23 -25.41 -5.73 -18.13
N PRO A 24 -25.41 -4.67 -17.30
CA PRO A 24 -24.60 -4.55 -16.08
C PRO A 24 -25.28 -5.19 -14.87
N ILE A 25 -24.48 -5.77 -13.99
CA ILE A 25 -24.97 -6.25 -12.70
C ILE A 25 -24.94 -5.07 -11.70
N CYS A 26 -26.06 -4.36 -11.62
CA CYS A 26 -26.47 -3.67 -10.41
C CYS A 26 -26.97 -4.72 -9.41
N ILE A 27 -26.30 -4.90 -8.28
CA ILE A 27 -26.91 -5.59 -7.13
C ILE A 27 -27.34 -4.57 -6.09
N ARG A 28 -28.66 -4.53 -5.97
CA ARG A 28 -29.52 -3.76 -5.11
C ARG A 28 -29.37 -4.23 -3.66
N TRP A 29 -29.34 -3.26 -2.75
CA TRP A 29 -29.31 -3.44 -1.31
C TRP A 29 -30.57 -4.16 -0.79
N HIS A 30 -30.40 -5.16 0.07
CA HIS A 30 -31.47 -5.59 0.95
C HIS A 30 -30.99 -5.96 2.37
N LYS A 31 -31.62 -5.26 3.33
CA LYS A 31 -32.07 -5.71 4.65
C LYS A 31 -31.02 -5.88 5.75
N CYS A 32 -30.75 -4.74 6.38
CA CYS A 32 -31.06 -4.46 7.79
C CYS A 32 -31.57 -5.67 8.61
N ARG A 33 -30.75 -6.12 9.55
CA ARG A 33 -31.16 -6.84 10.76
C ARG A 33 -30.42 -6.23 11.94
N LEU A 34 -30.96 -5.12 12.45
CA LEU A 34 -30.58 -4.53 13.73
C LEU A 34 -31.88 -4.34 14.51
N CYS A 35 -32.31 -5.42 15.17
CA CYS A 35 -33.39 -5.45 16.16
C CYS A 35 -33.18 -6.71 17.00
N THR A 36 -33.33 -6.57 18.32
CA THR A 36 -32.91 -7.48 19.42
C THR A 36 -31.40 -7.39 19.71
N TYR A 37 -30.91 -6.75 20.76
CA TYR A 37 -31.31 -6.84 22.17
C TYR A 37 -31.17 -5.51 22.92
N LEU A 38 -32.28 -5.08 23.54
CA LEU A 38 -32.36 -4.15 24.66
C LEU A 38 -32.82 -4.95 25.88
N LYS A 39 -32.52 -4.43 27.09
CA LYS A 39 -32.57 -5.05 28.44
C LYS A 39 -31.22 -5.71 28.70
N TRP A 40 -30.42 -5.35 29.70
CA TRP A 40 -30.62 -4.95 31.11
C TRP A 40 -29.66 -3.77 31.41
N GLY A 41 -29.87 -2.73 32.22
CA GLY A 41 -30.68 -2.56 33.43
C GLY A 41 -29.74 -2.35 34.63
N PHE A 42 -29.18 -1.15 34.86
CA PHE A 42 -28.63 -0.72 36.18
C PHE A 42 -28.59 0.83 36.29
N PRO A 43 -28.69 1.39 37.53
CA PRO A 43 -29.26 2.70 37.81
C PRO A 43 -28.25 3.85 38.02
N TYR A 44 -28.77 5.06 37.82
CA TYR A 44 -28.42 6.38 38.37
C TYR A 44 -27.10 6.55 39.15
N TYR A 45 -26.23 7.43 38.64
CA TYR A 45 -25.68 8.54 39.44
C TYR A 45 -25.65 9.81 38.58
N VAL A 46 -26.50 10.76 38.95
CA VAL A 46 -26.49 12.14 38.51
C VAL A 46 -25.49 12.86 39.41
N VAL A 47 -24.37 13.31 38.88
CA VAL A 47 -23.55 14.35 39.50
C VAL A 47 -23.58 15.55 38.58
N ILE A 48 -24.49 16.46 38.89
CA ILE A 48 -24.47 17.84 38.39
C ILE A 48 -23.40 18.56 39.19
N ILE A 49 -22.30 18.94 38.53
CA ILE A 49 -21.47 20.06 38.99
C ILE A 49 -21.44 21.07 37.85
N SER A 50 -22.31 22.06 37.98
CA SER A 50 -22.31 23.26 37.18
C SER A 50 -21.39 24.31 37.84
N SER A 51 -20.42 24.78 37.06
CA SER A 51 -19.95 26.17 37.00
C SER A 51 -18.94 26.65 38.04
N LEU A 52 -17.71 27.00 37.60
CA LEU A 52 -17.25 28.39 37.40
C LEU A 52 -15.70 28.51 37.37
N LEU A 53 -15.21 28.96 36.21
CA LEU A 53 -14.14 29.95 36.01
C LEU A 53 -12.81 29.79 36.75
N LEU A 54 -11.93 28.97 36.16
CA LEU A 54 -10.53 29.32 35.93
C LEU A 54 -10.26 28.91 34.46
N GLY A 55 -10.12 29.83 33.53
CA GLY A 55 -8.97 30.72 33.50
C GLY A 55 -7.72 29.96 33.04
N GLY A 56 -7.80 29.29 31.89
CA GLY A 56 -6.68 28.60 31.28
C GLY A 56 -6.98 28.38 29.82
N CYS A 57 -6.16 28.96 28.95
CA CYS A 57 -6.24 28.83 27.50
C CYS A 57 -6.35 27.36 27.11
N GLY A 58 -7.58 26.90 26.91
CA GLY A 58 -7.86 25.65 26.21
C GLY A 58 -7.49 25.89 24.77
N TYR A 59 -6.24 25.57 24.42
CA TYR A 59 -5.96 25.17 23.06
C TYR A 59 -6.89 24.01 22.78
N HIS A 60 -7.99 24.28 22.08
CA HIS A 60 -8.59 23.29 21.20
C HIS A 60 -7.48 22.90 20.22
N LEU A 61 -6.64 21.96 20.62
CA LEU A 61 -5.87 21.19 19.67
C LEU A 61 -6.93 20.48 18.82
N PRO A 62 -6.99 20.78 17.50
CA PRO A 62 -7.83 19.99 16.64
C PRO A 62 -7.38 18.54 16.80
N VAL A 63 -8.33 17.65 17.11
CA VAL A 63 -8.15 16.23 16.83
C VAL A 63 -7.79 16.20 15.34
N PRO A 64 -6.62 15.68 14.92
CA PRO A 64 -6.28 15.64 13.51
C PRO A 64 -7.19 14.61 12.86
N GLY A 65 -8.33 15.07 12.36
CA GLY A 65 -8.92 14.50 11.18
C GLY A 65 -7.86 14.58 10.10
N TYR A 66 -7.36 13.44 9.64
CA TYR A 66 -6.42 13.36 8.54
C TYR A 66 -7.20 13.23 7.22
N PRO A 67 -7.46 14.32 6.49
CA PRO A 67 -7.12 14.39 5.09
C PRO A 67 -5.69 14.93 5.05
N GLY A 68 -4.70 14.05 5.23
CA GLY A 68 -3.31 14.43 4.97
C GLY A 68 -3.25 14.90 3.52
N LEU A 69 -2.76 16.12 3.30
CA LEU A 69 -2.43 16.59 1.95
C LEU A 69 -1.67 15.47 1.22
N PRO A 70 -1.96 15.17 -0.06
CA PRO A 70 -1.27 14.11 -0.78
C PRO A 70 0.23 14.31 -0.61
N ASN A 71 0.96 13.24 -0.24
CA ASN A 71 2.41 13.31 -0.34
C ASN A 71 2.76 13.31 -1.83
N VAL A 72 2.99 14.51 -2.37
CA VAL A 72 3.35 14.72 -3.76
C VAL A 72 4.86 14.71 -3.90
N LYS A 73 5.36 13.82 -4.75
CA LYS A 73 6.75 13.68 -5.09
C LYS A 73 6.99 14.02 -6.56
N VAL A 74 7.84 15.01 -6.80
CA VAL A 74 8.30 15.35 -8.14
C VAL A 74 9.45 14.42 -8.54
N VAL A 75 9.32 13.79 -9.69
CA VAL A 75 10.26 12.84 -10.28
C VAL A 75 10.70 13.42 -11.61
N SER A 76 11.96 13.83 -11.71
CA SER A 76 12.55 14.22 -13.00
C SER A 76 12.80 12.96 -13.84
N ARG A 77 12.38 13.01 -15.11
CA ARG A 77 12.65 11.96 -16.11
C ARG A 77 14.04 12.05 -16.70
N ASP A 78 14.69 13.21 -16.57
CA ASP A 78 16.04 13.41 -17.05
C ASP A 78 17.01 12.50 -16.30
N ARG A 79 17.82 11.75 -17.06
CA ARG A 79 18.95 11.00 -16.51
C ARG A 79 20.01 11.98 -16.05
N VAL A 80 19.89 12.47 -14.82
CA VAL A 80 20.95 13.24 -14.17
C VAL A 80 22.06 12.27 -13.75
N ALA A 81 23.30 12.79 -13.65
CA ALA A 81 24.54 12.09 -13.30
C ALA A 81 24.40 11.03 -12.18
N GLN A 82 25.39 10.13 -12.04
CA GLN A 82 25.42 9.03 -11.07
C GLN A 82 25.08 9.45 -9.62
N LEU A 83 23.79 9.49 -9.29
CA LEU A 83 23.34 9.79 -7.93
C LEU A 83 23.44 8.52 -7.07
N PRO A 84 23.79 8.64 -5.77
CA PRO A 84 23.77 7.51 -4.84
C PRO A 84 22.39 6.84 -4.78
N PHE A 85 22.35 5.51 -4.64
CA PHE A 85 21.10 4.73 -4.58
C PHE A 85 20.06 5.32 -3.60
N LYS A 86 20.50 5.82 -2.43
CA LYS A 86 19.61 6.42 -1.44
C LYS A 86 18.87 7.64 -1.97
N GLU A 87 19.52 8.47 -2.78
CA GLU A 87 18.94 9.67 -3.38
C GLU A 87 18.00 9.32 -4.52
N ILE A 88 18.36 8.33 -5.35
CA ILE A 88 17.44 7.77 -6.36
C ILE A 88 16.18 7.23 -5.68
N ARG A 89 16.35 6.37 -4.68
CA ARG A 89 15.23 5.81 -3.91
C ARG A 89 14.35 6.91 -3.30
N ALA A 90 14.93 7.95 -2.73
CA ALA A 90 14.19 9.06 -2.12
C ALA A 90 13.41 9.89 -3.16
N ARG A 91 13.89 9.99 -4.40
CA ARG A 91 13.16 10.65 -5.51
C ARG A 91 11.93 9.84 -5.93
N TRP A 92 12.05 8.52 -5.96
CA TRP A 92 10.97 7.61 -6.39
C TRP A 92 10.04 7.15 -5.27
N MET A 93 10.23 7.65 -4.04
CA MET A 93 9.45 7.26 -2.86
C MET A 93 8.48 8.36 -2.41
N VAL A 94 7.25 7.94 -2.10
CA VAL A 94 6.26 8.72 -1.34
C VAL A 94 6.06 8.09 0.03
N TRP A 95 5.79 8.93 1.03
CA TRP A 95 5.60 8.49 2.42
C TRP A 95 4.29 9.06 2.98
N PHE A 96 3.40 8.22 3.47
CA PHE A 96 2.14 8.68 4.05
C PHE A 96 1.67 7.70 5.12
N ALA A 97 0.64 8.07 5.86
CA ALA A 97 0.02 7.22 6.85
C ALA A 97 -1.43 6.95 6.45
N VAL A 98 -1.91 5.74 6.74
CA VAL A 98 -3.33 5.38 6.65
C VAL A 98 -3.84 4.99 8.03
N PRO A 99 -5.12 5.25 8.37
CA PRO A 99 -5.75 4.73 9.57
C PRO A 99 -5.57 3.21 9.66
N ASN A 100 -5.24 2.73 10.86
CA ASN A 100 -5.13 1.31 11.11
C ASN A 100 -6.53 0.67 11.05
N PRO A 101 -6.75 -0.28 10.13
CA PRO A 101 -8.08 -0.82 9.89
C PRO A 101 -8.64 -1.63 11.06
N LEU A 102 -7.77 -2.11 11.95
CA LEU A 102 -8.14 -2.95 13.09
C LEU A 102 -8.25 -2.18 14.39
N PHE A 103 -7.72 -0.95 14.44
CA PHE A 103 -7.78 -0.11 15.62
C PHE A 103 -9.21 0.44 15.83
N ARG A 104 -9.73 0.32 17.05
CA ARG A 104 -11.05 0.84 17.45
C ARG A 104 -10.92 1.80 18.63
N GLU A 105 -11.87 2.72 18.75
CA GLU A 105 -11.93 3.65 19.90
C GLU A 105 -11.99 2.94 21.26
N THR A 106 -12.51 1.70 21.30
CA THR A 106 -12.50 0.86 22.51
C THR A 106 -11.09 0.46 22.93
N ASP A 107 -10.18 0.27 21.97
CA ASP A 107 -8.78 -0.07 22.22
C ASP A 107 -8.02 1.13 22.82
N GLN A 108 -8.50 2.35 22.53
CA GLN A 108 -7.98 3.60 23.08
C GLN A 108 -8.15 3.67 24.61
N LYS A 109 -9.22 3.07 25.16
CA LYS A 109 -9.48 3.02 26.60
C LYS A 109 -8.70 1.89 27.31
N ALA A 110 -8.32 0.85 26.58
CA ALA A 110 -7.63 -0.32 27.11
C ALA A 110 -6.10 -0.14 27.21
N LEU A 111 -5.52 0.87 26.54
CA LEU A 111 -4.06 1.11 26.49
C LEU A 111 -3.67 2.51 27.01
N PRO A 112 -3.88 2.86 28.30
CA PRO A 112 -3.69 4.24 28.78
C PRO A 112 -2.24 4.68 28.92
N LEU A 113 -1.28 3.74 29.04
CA LEU A 113 0.07 4.03 29.58
C LEU A 113 1.21 4.01 28.56
N LEU A 114 0.94 3.68 27.30
CA LEU A 114 1.95 3.56 26.24
C LEU A 114 1.40 4.07 24.92
N ARG A 115 1.11 5.38 24.87
CA ARG A 115 0.84 6.06 23.60
C ARG A 115 2.14 6.14 22.80
N SER A 116 2.44 5.13 22.00
CA SER A 116 3.09 5.48 20.74
C SER A 116 2.08 6.29 19.96
N ALA A 117 2.47 7.50 19.54
CA ALA A 117 1.60 8.40 18.76
C ALA A 117 1.11 7.75 17.44
N ASN A 118 1.63 6.58 17.07
CA ASN A 118 1.42 5.93 15.78
C ASN A 118 0.59 4.64 15.84
N ILE A 119 0.08 4.20 17.00
CA ILE A 119 -0.64 2.92 17.09
C ILE A 119 -1.93 2.88 16.26
N GLU A 120 -2.56 4.05 16.09
CA GLU A 120 -3.78 4.26 15.32
C GLU A 120 -3.52 4.28 13.81
N LEU A 121 -2.25 4.26 13.39
CA LEU A 121 -1.84 4.45 12.00
C LEU A 121 -1.00 3.27 11.49
N VAL A 122 -1.05 3.07 10.19
CA VAL A 122 -0.10 2.27 9.43
C VAL A 122 0.72 3.24 8.59
N GLN A 123 2.03 3.27 8.81
CA GLN A 123 2.96 4.05 8.02
C GLN A 123 3.23 3.32 6.71
N VAL A 124 3.16 4.04 5.60
CA VAL A 124 3.31 3.51 4.24
C VAL A 124 4.46 4.23 3.56
N SER A 125 5.49 3.47 3.17
CA SER A 125 6.50 3.95 2.22
C SER A 125 6.27 3.26 0.89
N ALA A 126 5.93 4.00 -0.16
CA ALA A 126 5.69 3.43 -1.48
C ALA A 126 6.79 3.89 -2.46
N ILE A 127 7.44 2.94 -3.12
CA ILE A 127 8.52 3.17 -4.09
C ILE A 127 8.05 2.72 -5.46
N LEU A 128 8.00 3.66 -6.41
CA LEU A 128 7.69 3.38 -7.80
C LEU A 128 8.97 2.95 -8.55
N PHE A 129 8.96 1.77 -9.16
CA PHE A 129 10.12 1.26 -9.91
C PHE A 129 10.04 1.69 -11.38
N GLY A 130 10.46 2.93 -11.67
CA GLY A 130 10.82 3.36 -13.02
C GLY A 130 12.20 2.86 -13.46
N GLU A 131 12.58 3.12 -14.72
CA GLU A 131 13.83 2.60 -15.29
C GLU A 131 15.08 2.98 -14.48
N GLU A 132 15.17 4.23 -14.05
CA GLU A 132 16.28 4.74 -13.24
C GLU A 132 16.34 4.02 -11.87
N MET A 133 15.20 3.84 -11.23
CA MET A 133 15.11 3.16 -9.94
C MET A 133 15.46 1.67 -10.05
N ILE A 134 15.06 1.01 -11.15
CA ILE A 134 15.40 -0.38 -11.45
C ILE A 134 16.92 -0.51 -11.64
N ASP A 135 17.53 0.30 -12.48
CA ASP A 135 18.98 0.29 -12.72
C ASP A 135 19.77 0.55 -11.43
N ALA A 136 19.35 1.54 -10.65
CA ALA A 136 19.94 1.85 -9.36
C ALA A 136 19.84 0.69 -8.37
N TRP A 137 18.69 0.00 -8.35
CA TRP A 137 18.48 -1.17 -7.50
C TRP A 137 19.38 -2.33 -7.89
N ILE A 138 19.54 -2.61 -9.19
CA ILE A 138 20.42 -3.68 -9.69
C ILE A 138 21.88 -3.38 -9.30
N LYS A 139 22.36 -2.15 -9.53
CA LYS A 139 23.72 -1.72 -9.12
C LYS A 139 23.94 -1.89 -7.63
N GLU A 140 22.95 -1.51 -6.81
CA GLU A 140 23.03 -1.65 -5.36
C GLU A 140 23.00 -3.12 -4.91
N ALA A 141 22.24 -3.98 -5.60
CA ALA A 141 22.22 -5.42 -5.34
C ALA A 141 23.58 -6.06 -5.64
N CYS A 142 24.19 -5.76 -6.79
CA CYS A 142 25.54 -6.22 -7.13
C CYS A 142 26.59 -5.76 -6.10
N ARG A 143 26.46 -4.54 -5.57
CA ARG A 143 27.39 -4.02 -4.55
C ARG A 143 27.27 -4.74 -3.21
N ARG A 144 26.07 -5.22 -2.85
CA ARG A 144 25.83 -5.95 -1.60
C ARG A 144 26.18 -7.42 -1.70
N ASP A 145 26.03 -8.01 -2.89
CA ASP A 145 26.38 -9.40 -3.15
C ASP A 145 27.87 -9.56 -3.44
N THR A 146 28.69 -9.16 -2.45
CA THR A 146 30.14 -9.36 -2.51
C THR A 146 30.53 -10.83 -2.42
N ALA A 147 29.60 -11.73 -2.05
CA ALA A 147 29.86 -13.14 -1.85
C ALA A 147 29.79 -13.95 -3.15
N THR A 148 28.84 -13.62 -4.03
CA THR A 148 28.59 -14.39 -5.27
C THR A 148 29.28 -13.79 -6.50
N LEU A 149 29.83 -12.58 -6.37
CA LEU A 149 30.45 -11.81 -7.48
C LEU A 149 29.53 -11.75 -8.71
N SER A 150 28.22 -11.75 -8.51
CA SER A 150 27.26 -11.75 -9.61
C SER A 150 27.41 -10.50 -10.45
N THR A 151 27.48 -10.71 -11.76
CA THR A 151 27.61 -9.60 -12.71
C THR A 151 26.33 -8.78 -12.76
N TYR A 152 26.43 -7.53 -13.21
CA TYR A 152 25.27 -6.66 -13.39
C TYR A 152 24.23 -7.30 -14.33
N GLU A 153 24.68 -7.97 -15.39
CA GLU A 153 23.83 -8.66 -16.36
C GLU A 153 23.06 -9.83 -15.74
N GLU A 154 23.68 -10.61 -14.85
CA GLU A 154 23.03 -11.72 -14.14
C GLU A 154 21.93 -11.23 -13.23
N VAL A 155 22.23 -10.24 -12.37
CA VAL A 155 21.24 -9.65 -11.44
C VAL A 155 20.12 -8.96 -12.23
N ARG A 156 20.45 -8.31 -13.35
CA ARG A 156 19.45 -7.72 -14.25
C ARG A 156 18.54 -8.78 -14.85
N LYS A 157 19.10 -9.90 -15.31
CA LYS A 157 18.33 -11.01 -15.87
C LYS A 157 17.40 -11.62 -14.82
N GLU A 158 17.90 -11.87 -13.60
CA GLU A 158 17.08 -12.35 -12.49
C GLU A 158 15.94 -11.36 -12.19
N TYR A 159 16.24 -10.06 -12.16
CA TYR A 159 15.21 -9.03 -11.97
C TYR A 159 14.13 -9.09 -13.05
N GLN A 160 14.53 -9.21 -14.32
CA GLN A 160 13.60 -9.28 -15.45
C GLN A 160 12.71 -10.53 -15.40
N GLU A 161 13.28 -11.68 -15.07
CA GLU A 161 12.55 -12.94 -14.92
C GLU A 161 11.58 -12.90 -13.74
N LYS A 162 11.94 -12.21 -12.66
CA LYS A 162 11.14 -12.13 -11.44
C LYS A 162 10.04 -11.08 -11.48
N HIS A 163 10.31 -9.93 -12.10
CA HIS A 163 9.47 -8.74 -11.99
C HIS A 163 8.84 -8.29 -13.31
N HIS A 164 9.28 -8.84 -14.46
CA HIS A 164 8.74 -8.54 -15.79
C HIS A 164 8.51 -7.03 -16.04
N PRO A 165 9.56 -6.19 -15.90
CA PRO A 165 9.42 -4.73 -15.99
C PRO A 165 8.93 -4.25 -17.36
N ASP A 166 9.04 -5.08 -18.41
CA ASP A 166 8.47 -4.86 -19.74
C ASP A 166 6.94 -4.91 -19.76
N LYS A 167 6.33 -5.69 -18.87
CA LYS A 167 4.87 -5.91 -18.81
C LYS A 167 4.20 -5.16 -17.67
N TRP A 168 4.88 -5.08 -16.53
CA TRP A 168 4.30 -4.60 -15.30
C TRP A 168 5.07 -3.42 -14.71
N LEU A 169 4.30 -2.46 -14.22
CA LEU A 169 4.80 -1.38 -13.38
C LEU A 169 4.77 -1.85 -11.93
N ARG A 170 5.93 -1.89 -11.28
CA ARG A 170 6.07 -2.35 -9.90
C ARG A 170 6.04 -1.18 -8.92
N ILE A 171 5.26 -1.32 -7.86
CA ILE A 171 5.33 -0.46 -6.68
C ILE A 171 5.61 -1.33 -5.47
N ARG A 172 6.70 -1.04 -4.75
CA ARG A 172 7.00 -1.69 -3.48
C ARG A 172 6.44 -0.85 -2.35
N LEU A 173 5.66 -1.47 -1.49
CA LEU A 173 5.18 -0.91 -0.23
C LEU A 173 6.00 -1.50 0.92
N ASP A 174 6.53 -0.63 1.77
CA ASP A 174 6.97 -0.99 3.11
C ASP A 174 5.89 -0.49 4.09
N LEU A 175 5.08 -1.42 4.60
CA LEU A 175 3.99 -1.16 5.55
C LEU A 175 4.48 -1.36 6.98
N GLN A 176 4.24 -0.40 7.86
CA GLN A 176 4.67 -0.47 9.26
C GLN A 176 3.52 -0.14 10.22
N SER A 177 3.31 -1.00 11.22
CA SER A 177 2.32 -0.81 12.28
C SER A 177 2.91 -1.13 13.64
N GLU A 178 2.42 -0.46 14.69
CA GLU A 178 2.79 -0.75 16.08
C GLU A 178 1.62 -1.38 16.87
N PHE A 179 0.54 -1.77 16.19
CA PHE A 179 -0.66 -2.33 16.82
C PHE A 179 -0.67 -3.86 16.79
N ALA A 180 -0.76 -4.45 15.60
CA ALA A 180 -0.87 -5.90 15.43
C ALA A 180 -0.38 -6.33 14.05
N GLU A 181 0.14 -7.55 13.95
CA GLU A 181 0.66 -8.09 12.68
C GLU A 181 -0.33 -8.00 11.51
N PRO A 182 -1.62 -8.38 11.69
CA PRO A 182 -2.59 -8.31 10.60
C PRO A 182 -2.88 -6.88 10.12
N SER A 183 -2.53 -5.85 10.89
CA SER A 183 -2.71 -4.45 10.49
C SER A 183 -1.90 -4.09 9.24
N THR A 184 -0.88 -4.89 8.91
CA THR A 184 -0.04 -4.68 7.71
C THR A 184 -0.51 -5.52 6.51
N ASP A 185 -1.69 -6.14 6.58
CA ASP A 185 -2.21 -6.94 5.48
C ASP A 185 -2.82 -6.07 4.37
N PRO A 186 -2.31 -6.14 3.12
CA PRO A 186 -2.85 -5.34 2.02
C PRO A 186 -4.32 -5.63 1.73
N GLU A 187 -4.85 -6.80 2.09
CA GLU A 187 -6.26 -7.17 1.88
C GLU A 187 -7.25 -6.35 2.73
N LEU A 188 -6.76 -5.60 3.72
CA LEU A 188 -7.60 -4.72 4.54
C LEU A 188 -7.98 -3.40 3.84
N TRP A 189 -7.41 -3.14 2.66
CA TRP A 189 -7.69 -1.97 1.85
C TRP A 189 -7.91 -2.35 0.38
N THR A 190 -8.68 -1.53 -0.32
CA THR A 190 -8.67 -1.50 -1.79
C THR A 190 -7.55 -0.57 -2.23
N ILE A 191 -6.54 -1.11 -2.93
CA ILE A 191 -5.38 -0.34 -3.39
C ILE A 191 -5.41 -0.25 -4.92
N TYR A 192 -5.32 0.96 -5.46
CA TYR A 192 -5.32 1.20 -6.90
C TYR A 192 -4.42 2.39 -7.26
N LEU A 193 -4.06 2.48 -8.55
CA LEU A 193 -3.46 3.66 -9.14
C LEU A 193 -4.51 4.53 -9.80
N GLU A 194 -4.34 5.84 -9.75
CA GLU A 194 -5.13 6.81 -10.49
C GLU A 194 -4.19 7.70 -11.31
N ASP A 195 -4.49 7.90 -12.59
CA ASP A 195 -3.73 8.83 -13.45
C ASP A 195 -4.29 10.26 -13.37
N GLU A 196 -3.67 11.18 -14.12
CA GLU A 196 -4.10 12.58 -14.16
C GLU A 196 -5.49 12.79 -14.81
N GLN A 197 -5.99 11.81 -15.56
CA GLN A 197 -7.34 11.81 -16.14
C GLN A 197 -8.39 11.22 -15.18
N GLY A 198 -7.97 10.74 -13.99
CA GLY A 198 -8.86 10.12 -13.01
C GLY A 198 -9.20 8.66 -13.34
N VAL A 199 -8.49 8.02 -14.27
CA VAL A 199 -8.70 6.60 -14.58
C VAL A 199 -8.04 5.76 -13.49
N MET A 200 -8.80 4.80 -12.96
CA MET A 200 -8.35 3.90 -11.89
C MET A 200 -7.84 2.59 -12.47
N TYR A 201 -6.70 2.12 -11.98
CA TYR A 201 -6.04 0.89 -12.36
C TYR A 201 -5.82 0.00 -11.14
N GLU A 202 -6.35 -1.22 -11.19
CA GLU A 202 -6.13 -2.22 -10.15
C GLU A 202 -4.81 -2.97 -10.37
N PRO A 203 -4.16 -3.47 -9.31
CA PRO A 203 -3.00 -4.33 -9.46
C PRO A 203 -3.41 -5.66 -10.11
N VAL A 204 -2.65 -6.09 -11.11
CA VAL A 204 -2.78 -7.42 -11.75
C VAL A 204 -2.35 -8.52 -10.78
N PHE A 205 -1.35 -8.21 -9.95
CA PHE A 205 -0.77 -9.14 -9.00
C PHE A 205 -0.29 -8.42 -7.76
N ILE A 206 -0.51 -9.03 -6.59
CA ILE A 206 -0.04 -8.57 -5.30
C ILE A 206 0.83 -9.67 -4.70
N LYS A 207 2.11 -9.38 -4.47
CA LYS A 207 3.04 -10.28 -3.80
C LYS A 207 3.26 -9.82 -2.36
N LYS A 208 2.67 -10.56 -1.43
CA LYS A 208 2.79 -10.32 0.01
C LYS A 208 4.05 -11.00 0.57
N GLY A 209 4.92 -10.22 1.20
CA GLY A 209 6.04 -10.74 1.98
C GLY A 209 5.60 -11.18 3.39
N ASN A 210 6.46 -11.94 4.07
CA ASN A 210 6.25 -12.26 5.47
C ASN A 210 6.46 -11.01 6.34
N PRO A 211 5.66 -10.83 7.41
CA PRO A 211 5.89 -9.77 8.37
C PRO A 211 7.16 -10.04 9.18
N VAL A 212 7.84 -8.96 9.54
CA VAL A 212 8.99 -8.94 10.46
C VAL A 212 8.59 -8.15 11.68
N VAL A 213 8.86 -8.68 12.86
CA VAL A 213 8.59 -8.03 14.14
C VAL A 213 9.90 -7.53 14.72
N GLU A 214 10.01 -6.21 14.89
CA GLU A 214 11.13 -5.55 15.53
C GLU A 214 10.71 -5.04 16.91
N HIS A 215 11.56 -5.24 17.91
CA HIS A 215 11.36 -4.69 19.25
C HIS A 215 12.35 -3.56 19.46
N ARG A 216 11.84 -2.39 19.83
CA ARG A 216 12.64 -1.24 20.24
C ARG A 216 12.43 -1.01 21.72
N GLU A 217 13.51 -1.11 22.48
CA GLU A 217 13.52 -0.77 23.89
C GLU A 217 13.83 0.73 24.04
N ILE A 218 13.00 1.44 24.79
CA ILE A 218 13.29 2.78 25.26
C ILE A 218 13.75 2.64 26.72
N PRO A 219 14.95 3.13 27.05
CA PRO A 219 15.50 2.96 28.39
C PRO A 219 14.63 3.66 29.46
N PRO A 220 14.73 3.23 30.72
CA PRO A 220 14.04 3.86 31.84
C PRO A 220 14.34 5.36 31.92
N ILE A 221 13.33 6.16 32.26
CA ILE A 221 13.46 7.61 32.47
C ILE A 221 13.31 7.88 33.96
N TYR A 222 14.41 7.92 34.69
CA TYR A 222 14.39 8.22 36.13
C TYR A 222 14.07 9.70 36.42
N PRO A 223 13.33 10.03 37.49
CA PRO A 223 12.66 9.13 38.46
C PRO A 223 11.23 8.70 38.03
N TYR A 224 10.83 8.99 36.79
CA TYR A 224 9.44 8.86 36.34
C TYR A 224 9.04 7.44 35.96
N ARG A 225 10.00 6.60 35.55
CA ARG A 225 9.75 5.20 35.18
C ARG A 225 11.02 4.35 35.32
N GLU A 226 10.91 3.29 36.10
CA GLU A 226 12.02 2.35 36.37
C GLU A 226 12.11 1.23 35.33
N GLU A 227 10.99 0.89 34.68
CA GLU A 227 10.92 -0.16 33.66
C GLU A 227 11.11 0.40 32.23
N PRO A 228 11.86 -0.30 31.37
CA PRO A 228 12.00 0.08 29.97
C PRO A 228 10.67 -0.08 29.21
N ILE A 229 10.46 0.77 28.22
CA ILE A 229 9.29 0.66 27.33
C ILE A 229 9.68 -0.18 26.12
N ILE A 230 8.98 -1.29 25.90
CA ILE A 230 9.14 -2.11 24.70
C ILE A 230 8.10 -1.66 23.67
N ILE A 231 8.57 -1.07 22.57
CA ILE A 231 7.75 -0.77 21.41
C ILE A 231 7.91 -1.90 20.40
N THR A 232 6.80 -2.54 20.05
CA THR A 232 6.75 -3.54 18.99
C THR A 232 6.41 -2.87 17.67
N ARG A 233 7.22 -3.11 16.65
CA ARG A 233 7.04 -2.62 15.29
C ARG A 233 6.92 -3.80 14.34
N ILE A 234 5.77 -3.93 13.71
CA ILE A 234 5.55 -4.87 12.62
C ILE A 234 5.85 -4.18 11.30
N ILE A 235 6.70 -4.79 10.48
CA ILE A 235 7.02 -4.35 9.12
C ILE A 235 6.62 -5.46 8.14
N ARG A 236 5.91 -5.12 7.07
CA ARG A 236 5.63 -6.04 5.96
C ARG A 236 5.92 -5.37 4.63
N ILE A 237 6.63 -6.09 3.76
CA ILE A 237 6.89 -5.67 2.39
C ILE A 237 5.81 -6.25 1.47
N VAL A 238 5.23 -5.42 0.61
CA VAL A 238 4.25 -5.84 -0.40
C VAL A 238 4.68 -5.28 -1.76
N ASP A 239 4.79 -6.13 -2.78
CA ASP A 239 4.99 -5.68 -4.16
C ASP A 239 3.65 -5.70 -4.90
N LEU A 240 3.25 -4.55 -5.43
CA LEU A 240 2.10 -4.38 -6.30
C LEU A 240 2.59 -4.32 -7.76
N TYR A 241 1.89 -5.01 -8.65
CA TYR A 241 2.17 -5.02 -10.08
C TYR A 241 0.96 -4.53 -10.85
N PHE A 242 1.12 -3.41 -11.55
CA PHE A 242 0.09 -2.80 -12.39
C PHE A 242 0.43 -3.04 -13.88
N PRO A 243 -0.55 -3.00 -14.79
CA PRO A 243 -0.24 -3.02 -16.22
C PRO A 243 0.66 -1.84 -16.56
N ARG A 244 1.78 -2.06 -17.28
CA ARG A 244 2.66 -0.94 -17.68
C ARG A 244 2.01 -0.06 -18.75
N VAL A 245 1.16 -0.66 -19.58
CA VAL A 245 0.39 -0.01 -20.64
C VAL A 245 -1.10 -0.12 -20.35
N THR A 246 -1.82 0.96 -20.63
CA THR A 246 -3.28 1.03 -20.59
C THR A 246 -3.90 0.15 -21.69
N PHE A 247 -5.22 -0.06 -21.60
CA PHE A 247 -5.98 -0.75 -22.66
C PHE A 247 -5.81 -0.10 -24.05
N PHE A 248 -5.58 1.22 -24.09
CA PHE A 248 -5.36 1.98 -25.33
C PHE A 248 -3.90 2.00 -25.80
N GLY A 249 -3.02 1.21 -25.16
CA GLY A 249 -1.61 1.11 -25.52
C GLY A 249 -0.72 2.27 -25.03
N ARG A 250 -1.24 3.16 -24.17
CA ARG A 250 -0.46 4.25 -23.57
C ARG A 250 0.34 3.77 -22.37
N SER A 251 1.60 4.19 -22.25
CA SER A 251 2.48 3.89 -21.12
C SER A 251 2.05 4.68 -19.88
N LEU A 252 1.81 3.99 -18.76
CA LEU A 252 1.46 4.65 -17.50
C LEU A 252 2.56 5.55 -16.97
N LEU A 253 3.83 5.25 -17.26
CA LEU A 253 4.96 6.00 -16.73
C LEU A 253 5.43 7.12 -17.67
N GLU A 254 5.33 6.92 -18.98
CA GLU A 254 5.86 7.85 -19.99
C GLU A 254 4.80 8.83 -20.51
N ASP A 255 3.55 8.38 -20.66
CA ASP A 255 2.48 9.18 -21.27
C ASP A 255 1.61 9.94 -20.27
N THR A 256 1.81 9.75 -18.96
CA THR A 256 1.08 10.47 -17.91
C THR A 256 1.98 11.52 -17.26
N GLY A 257 1.45 12.66 -16.85
CA GLY A 257 2.17 13.66 -16.04
C GLY A 257 2.19 13.33 -14.55
N SER A 258 1.29 12.46 -14.07
CA SER A 258 1.30 12.00 -12.69
C SER A 258 0.61 10.66 -12.48
N LEU A 259 1.04 9.93 -11.44
CA LEU A 259 0.38 8.73 -10.93
C LEU A 259 0.14 8.89 -9.43
N LYS A 260 -1.04 8.50 -8.97
CA LYS A 260 -1.44 8.56 -7.58
C LYS A 260 -1.78 7.16 -7.08
N LEU A 261 -1.07 6.69 -6.06
CA LEU A 261 -1.41 5.48 -5.34
C LEU A 261 -2.45 5.80 -4.27
N VAL A 262 -3.58 5.10 -4.31
CA VAL A 262 -4.72 5.35 -3.43
C VAL A 262 -5.01 4.12 -2.58
N PHE A 263 -5.21 4.34 -1.28
CA PHE A 263 -5.75 3.38 -0.34
C PHE A 263 -7.18 3.77 -0.02
N SER A 264 -8.11 2.84 -0.22
CA SER A 264 -9.52 3.04 0.04
C SER A 264 -10.05 1.97 0.99
N ARG A 265 -10.99 2.36 1.85
CA ARG A 265 -11.74 1.46 2.72
C ARG A 265 -13.18 1.93 2.79
N ASN A 266 -14.13 1.01 2.64
CA ASN A 266 -15.57 1.33 2.62
C ASN A 266 -15.94 2.43 1.60
N ARG A 267 -15.22 2.47 0.47
CA ARG A 267 -15.37 3.47 -0.62
C ARG A 267 -14.87 4.89 -0.26
N GLU A 268 -14.22 5.07 0.87
CA GLU A 268 -13.59 6.32 1.26
C GLU A 268 -12.08 6.23 1.07
N ILE A 269 -11.48 7.28 0.52
CA ILE A 269 -10.02 7.40 0.43
C ILE A 269 -9.48 7.63 1.85
N VAL A 270 -8.61 6.74 2.30
CA VAL A 270 -8.02 6.77 3.64
C VAL A 270 -6.53 7.16 3.62
N GLY A 271 -5.93 7.21 2.43
CA GLY A 271 -4.62 7.82 2.22
C GLY A 271 -4.14 7.69 0.78
N GLU A 272 -3.26 8.59 0.38
CA GLU A 272 -2.75 8.66 -0.99
C GLU A 272 -1.32 9.19 -1.05
N GLY A 273 -0.57 8.71 -2.04
CA GLY A 273 0.75 9.22 -2.40
C GLY A 273 0.82 9.45 -3.91
N LYS A 274 1.41 10.57 -4.34
CA LYS A 274 1.40 10.99 -5.74
C LYS A 274 2.82 11.19 -6.26
N TRP A 275 3.13 10.61 -7.42
CA TRP A 275 4.31 10.94 -8.22
C TRP A 275 3.91 11.88 -9.35
N VAL A 276 4.65 12.97 -9.53
CA VAL A 276 4.50 13.93 -10.63
C VAL A 276 5.76 13.86 -11.46
N PHE A 277 5.62 13.62 -12.75
CA PHE A 277 6.74 13.46 -13.67
C PHE A 277 7.03 14.78 -14.39
N GLN A 278 8.30 15.19 -14.39
CA GLN A 278 8.80 16.39 -15.07
C GLN A 278 9.92 16.03 -16.04
#